data_AF-F6GT51-F1
#
_entry.id   AF-F6GT51-F1
#
_cell.length_a   1.000
_cell.length_b   1.000
_cell.length_c   1.000
_cell.angle_alpha   90.00
_cell.angle_beta   90.00
_cell.angle_gamma   90.00
#
_symmetry.space_group_name_H-M   'P 1'
#
loop_
_entity.id
_entity.type
_entity.pdbx_description
1 polymer ?
#
loop_
_entity_poly.entity_id
_entity_poly.type
_entity_poly.pdbx_seq_one_letter_code
_entity_poly.pdbx_strand_id
1 'polypeptide(L)'
;KMWCQGWLRSLAILLLAALSLEPSQALIGKEKSAVFLSPEFVLGPGSVVDSYYQDIDFPRGHIALKSFNAEVVDETGLPVPLQEIYLHHWVIERYYQRKGVEAPGSSSIKETHNPDFITVRNSGICQDNVLAQYFGLGSETRKTATHVPDPYGIEIGNPVEIPDGYEEKWLLNVHAIDTRGVEDRLGCAECRCDLYNVTEDGHGYPLSSDYKGGLRCCYDKTQCRVKEGFEGIRRSLYMKYTVKWVDWDSSVVPVKIYIFDVTDNWKSSNASTVHRARHNCRVEYDVGSCSITGETEDGCVDVKRTSLTMPTGGHVIYGVSHQHSGGIGSTLYGEDGRIICSSIPTYGEGKEAGNEAGYIVGMSTCYPQPGSVKISDGETLILESNYSSTQKHTGVMGLFYILVAEPSPNPSLLLHSPFDMHANSKVYNSVSAVALLGLAIAAAIVVVYRRRKETEYGYEALVV
;
A
#
# COMPACT_ATOMS: atom_id res chain seq x y z
N LYS A 1 -37.41 -47.37 -26.65
CA LYS A 1 -38.20 -46.32 -25.96
C LYS A 1 -37.63 -45.89 -24.58
N MET A 2 -36.50 -46.43 -24.11
CA MET A 2 -35.91 -46.08 -22.79
C MET A 2 -34.66 -45.19 -22.85
N TRP A 3 -34.18 -44.81 -24.05
CA TRP A 3 -32.94 -44.03 -24.23
C TRP A 3 -33.16 -42.52 -24.41
N CYS A 4 -34.34 -42.07 -24.88
CA CYS A 4 -34.61 -40.63 -25.01
C CYS A 4 -34.87 -39.93 -23.67
N GLN A 5 -35.33 -40.64 -22.65
CA GLN A 5 -35.70 -40.05 -21.35
C GLN A 5 -34.50 -39.69 -20.47
N GLY A 6 -33.39 -40.44 -20.58
CA GLY A 6 -32.16 -40.13 -19.85
C GLY A 6 -31.46 -38.88 -20.37
N TRP A 7 -31.37 -38.75 -21.70
CA TRP A 7 -30.77 -37.60 -22.35
C TRP A 7 -31.53 -36.30 -22.09
N LEU A 8 -32.87 -36.32 -22.14
CA LEU A 8 -33.70 -35.16 -21.82
C LEU A 8 -33.56 -34.72 -20.35
N ARG A 9 -33.38 -35.66 -19.41
CA ARG A 9 -33.12 -35.35 -18.00
C ARG A 9 -31.72 -34.79 -17.78
N SER A 10 -30.71 -35.32 -18.45
CA SER A 10 -29.33 -34.78 -18.38
C SER A 10 -29.23 -33.40 -19.02
N LEU A 11 -29.93 -33.15 -20.13
CA LEU A 11 -29.99 -31.82 -20.75
C LEU A 11 -30.72 -30.83 -19.85
N ALA A 12 -31.84 -31.24 -19.22
CA ALA A 12 -32.58 -30.39 -18.30
C ALA A 12 -31.76 -30.03 -17.05
N ILE A 13 -30.95 -30.96 -16.51
CA ILE A 13 -30.05 -30.70 -15.38
C ILE A 13 -28.90 -29.77 -15.79
N LEU A 14 -28.34 -29.93 -17.00
CA LEU A 14 -27.33 -29.01 -17.55
C LEU A 14 -27.90 -27.61 -17.85
N LEU A 15 -29.12 -27.53 -18.36
CA LEU A 15 -29.83 -26.26 -18.58
C LEU A 15 -30.21 -25.59 -17.25
N LEU A 16 -30.65 -26.36 -16.24
CA LEU A 16 -30.90 -25.84 -14.89
C LEU A 16 -29.62 -25.38 -14.21
N ALA A 17 -28.49 -26.09 -14.41
CA ALA A 17 -27.17 -25.68 -13.91
C ALA A 17 -26.62 -24.44 -14.65
N ALA A 18 -26.90 -24.31 -15.96
CA ALA A 18 -26.53 -23.16 -16.78
C ALA A 18 -27.45 -21.94 -16.52
N LEU A 19 -28.70 -22.16 -16.10
CA LEU A 19 -29.65 -21.11 -15.70
C LEU A 19 -29.49 -20.71 -14.23
N SER A 20 -28.85 -21.53 -13.39
CA SER A 20 -28.42 -21.19 -12.04
C SER A 20 -27.03 -20.53 -11.99
N LEU A 21 -26.37 -20.40 -13.14
CA LEU A 21 -25.25 -19.47 -13.34
C LEU A 21 -25.84 -18.11 -13.76
N GLU A 22 -26.62 -17.52 -12.86
CA GLU A 22 -26.72 -16.06 -12.90
C GLU A 22 -25.32 -15.51 -12.58
N PRO A 23 -24.80 -14.54 -13.34
CA PRO A 23 -23.67 -13.78 -12.87
C PRO A 23 -24.15 -13.01 -11.65
N SER A 24 -23.90 -13.55 -10.45
CA SER A 24 -23.97 -12.81 -9.19
C SER A 24 -22.81 -11.81 -9.17
N GLN A 25 -22.85 -10.87 -10.10
CA GLN A 25 -22.19 -9.60 -10.00
C GLN A 25 -23.25 -8.64 -9.48
N ALA A 26 -23.57 -8.74 -8.20
CA ALA A 26 -23.86 -7.51 -7.46
C ALA A 26 -22.53 -6.77 -7.30
N LEU A 27 -21.95 -6.36 -8.44
CA LEU A 27 -20.77 -5.54 -8.51
C LEU A 27 -21.22 -4.17 -8.03
N ILE A 28 -20.63 -3.73 -6.92
CA ILE A 28 -20.34 -2.31 -6.75
C ILE A 28 -19.78 -1.83 -8.09
N GLY A 29 -20.26 -0.68 -8.57
CA GLY A 29 -20.16 -0.27 -9.98
C GLY A 29 -18.84 -0.61 -10.65
N LYS A 30 -18.87 -0.94 -11.96
CA LYS A 30 -17.71 -1.41 -12.75
C LYS A 30 -16.41 -0.68 -12.37
N GLU A 31 -15.46 -1.43 -11.79
CA GLU A 31 -14.12 -0.91 -11.45
C GLU A 31 -13.44 -0.31 -12.69
N LYS A 32 -12.95 0.92 -12.53
CA LYS A 32 -12.19 1.70 -13.50
C LYS A 32 -10.73 1.72 -13.09
N SER A 33 -9.84 1.88 -14.05
CA SER A 33 -8.39 1.95 -13.83
C SER A 33 -7.76 2.88 -14.85
N ALA A 34 -6.76 3.64 -14.42
CA ALA A 34 -5.93 4.48 -15.30
C ALA A 34 -4.49 4.51 -14.80
N VAL A 35 -3.57 4.73 -15.74
CA VAL A 35 -2.13 4.88 -15.51
C VAL A 35 -1.75 6.32 -15.86
N PHE A 36 -0.96 6.94 -15.00
CA PHE A 36 -0.51 8.31 -15.12
C PHE A 36 1.00 8.40 -14.88
N LEU A 37 1.58 9.53 -15.30
CA LEU A 37 2.99 9.86 -15.09
C LEU A 37 3.08 11.22 -14.40
N SER A 38 4.01 11.38 -13.47
CA SER A 38 4.43 12.69 -12.99
C SER A 38 5.08 13.50 -14.11
N PRO A 39 5.31 14.81 -13.90
CA PRO A 39 6.33 15.52 -14.65
C PRO A 39 7.69 14.82 -14.56
N GLU A 40 8.54 15.07 -15.56
CA GLU A 40 9.91 14.56 -15.60
C GLU A 40 10.74 15.12 -14.45
N PHE A 41 11.56 14.28 -13.83
CA PHE A 41 12.67 14.70 -13.00
C PHE A 41 13.97 14.04 -13.47
N VAL A 42 15.07 14.78 -13.31
CA VAL A 42 16.37 14.36 -13.83
C VAL A 42 17.37 14.19 -12.69
N LEU A 43 17.90 12.98 -12.56
CA LEU A 43 18.90 12.65 -11.56
C LEU A 43 20.24 12.26 -12.20
N GLY A 44 21.33 12.73 -11.62
CA GLY A 44 22.69 12.22 -11.87
C GLY A 44 23.28 11.57 -10.61
N PRO A 45 24.45 10.92 -10.70
CA PRO A 45 25.06 10.20 -9.59
C PRO A 45 25.10 10.99 -8.27
N GLY A 46 24.56 10.40 -7.20
CA GLY A 46 24.48 11.00 -5.87
C GLY A 46 23.40 12.07 -5.69
N SER A 47 22.84 12.64 -6.76
CA SER A 47 21.89 13.75 -6.62
C SER A 47 20.56 13.31 -6.02
N VAL A 48 19.90 14.27 -5.37
CA VAL A 48 18.58 14.12 -4.76
C VAL A 48 17.56 15.00 -5.46
N VAL A 49 16.37 14.45 -5.67
CA VAL A 49 15.16 15.17 -6.01
C VAL A 49 14.20 15.01 -4.83
N ASP A 50 13.73 16.12 -4.28
CA ASP A 50 12.60 16.16 -3.33
C ASP A 50 11.60 17.21 -3.85
N SER A 51 10.81 16.79 -4.83
CA SER A 51 10.00 17.70 -5.64
C SER A 51 8.51 17.50 -5.40
N TYR A 52 7.76 18.60 -5.49
CA TYR A 52 6.33 18.66 -5.27
C TYR A 52 5.62 19.03 -6.58
N TYR A 53 4.73 18.17 -7.05
CA TYR A 53 3.95 18.36 -8.26
C TYR A 53 2.50 18.59 -7.88
N GLN A 54 1.96 19.74 -8.27
CA GLN A 54 0.60 20.15 -7.97
C GLN A 54 -0.32 19.87 -9.16
N ASP A 55 -1.60 19.60 -8.86
CA ASP A 55 -2.63 19.38 -9.87
C ASP A 55 -2.25 18.25 -10.84
N ILE A 56 -1.70 17.18 -10.26
CA ILE A 56 -1.34 15.99 -11.01
C ILE A 56 -2.59 15.37 -11.66
N ASP A 57 -2.37 14.64 -12.76
CA ASP A 57 -3.44 13.84 -13.34
C ASP A 57 -3.91 12.78 -12.34
N PHE A 58 -5.19 12.83 -11.99
CA PHE A 58 -5.80 11.96 -10.99
C PHE A 58 -7.29 11.77 -11.33
N PRO A 59 -7.91 10.62 -11.03
CA PRO A 59 -9.34 10.43 -11.24
C PRO A 59 -10.17 11.52 -10.54
N ARG A 60 -11.14 12.09 -11.27
CA ARG A 60 -12.00 13.19 -10.78
C ARG A 60 -13.47 12.78 -10.72
N GLY A 61 -14.24 13.51 -9.92
CA GLY A 61 -15.66 13.26 -9.67
C GLY A 61 -15.89 12.64 -8.30
N HIS A 62 -17.15 12.42 -7.95
CA HIS A 62 -17.51 11.74 -6.70
C HIS A 62 -17.32 10.24 -6.89
N ILE A 63 -16.21 9.71 -6.37
CA ILE A 63 -15.76 8.33 -6.61
C ILE A 63 -15.19 7.72 -5.32
N ALA A 64 -15.09 6.39 -5.32
CA ALA A 64 -14.38 5.64 -4.30
C ALA A 64 -13.09 5.05 -4.85
N LEU A 65 -11.96 5.44 -4.26
CA LEU A 65 -10.66 4.86 -4.61
C LEU A 65 -10.54 3.44 -4.06
N LYS A 66 -10.02 2.55 -4.90
CA LYS A 66 -9.92 1.11 -4.66
C LYS A 66 -8.49 0.60 -4.62
N SER A 67 -7.52 1.30 -5.21
CA SER A 67 -6.09 1.04 -5.00
C SER A 67 -5.26 2.16 -5.60
N PHE A 68 -4.04 2.34 -5.10
CA PHE A 68 -3.02 3.20 -5.69
C PHE A 68 -1.68 2.49 -5.66
N ASN A 69 -1.04 2.31 -6.83
CA ASN A 69 0.29 1.72 -6.94
C ASN A 69 1.21 2.67 -7.69
N ALA A 70 2.44 2.86 -7.21
CA ALA A 70 3.40 3.79 -7.77
C ALA A 70 4.79 3.17 -7.89
N GLU A 71 5.56 3.58 -8.89
CA GLU A 71 6.96 3.23 -9.03
C GLU A 71 7.73 4.25 -9.88
N VAL A 72 9.03 4.36 -9.65
CA VAL A 72 9.92 5.12 -10.53
C VAL A 72 10.21 4.32 -11.79
N VAL A 73 10.03 4.97 -12.94
CA VAL A 73 10.33 4.44 -14.27
C VAL A 73 11.28 5.36 -15.03
N ASP A 74 11.99 4.79 -16.01
CA ASP A 74 12.79 5.55 -16.97
C ASP A 74 11.95 6.14 -18.11
N GLU A 75 12.61 6.85 -19.02
CA GLU A 75 12.03 7.43 -20.24
C GLU A 75 11.33 6.43 -21.18
N THR A 76 11.64 5.14 -21.06
CA THR A 76 10.98 4.06 -21.81
C THR A 76 9.77 3.47 -21.05
N GLY A 77 9.53 3.92 -19.82
CA GLY A 77 8.47 3.44 -18.94
C GLY A 77 8.82 2.17 -18.17
N LEU A 78 10.10 1.74 -18.19
CA LEU A 78 10.56 0.56 -17.47
C LEU A 78 10.90 0.87 -16.01
N PRO A 79 10.52 0.00 -15.06
CA PRO A 79 10.87 0.18 -13.65
C PRO A 79 12.37 0.22 -13.39
N VAL A 80 12.81 1.16 -12.55
CA VAL A 80 14.24 1.33 -12.22
C VAL A 80 14.58 0.66 -10.89
N PRO A 81 15.66 -0.13 -10.77
CA PRO A 81 16.04 -0.76 -9.51
C PRO A 81 16.39 0.24 -8.38
N LEU A 82 16.01 -0.07 -7.14
CA LEU A 82 16.27 0.74 -5.94
C LEU A 82 17.77 0.94 -5.65
N GLN A 83 18.60 -0.03 -6.05
CA GLN A 83 20.07 0.08 -5.97
C GLN A 83 20.70 1.07 -6.96
N GLU A 84 19.90 1.58 -7.90
CA GLU A 84 20.28 2.63 -8.84
C GLU A 84 19.60 3.95 -8.48
N ILE A 85 18.26 3.94 -8.41
CA ILE A 85 17.46 5.09 -7.97
C ILE A 85 16.65 4.65 -6.77
N TYR A 86 17.07 5.07 -5.58
CA TYR A 86 16.36 4.79 -4.35
C TYR A 86 15.18 5.75 -4.24
N LEU A 87 13.97 5.23 -4.39
CA LEU A 87 12.73 5.95 -4.09
C LEU A 87 12.58 6.01 -2.58
N HIS A 88 13.11 7.05 -1.95
CA HIS A 88 13.08 7.20 -0.51
C HIS A 88 11.64 7.30 0.00
N HIS A 89 10.84 8.17 -0.61
CA HIS A 89 9.40 8.19 -0.38
C HIS A 89 8.68 8.90 -1.53
N TRP A 90 7.37 8.69 -1.55
CA TRP A 90 6.44 9.47 -2.34
C TRP A 90 5.17 9.61 -1.53
N VAL A 91 4.49 10.74 -1.68
CA VAL A 91 3.23 10.97 -0.97
C VAL A 91 2.21 11.64 -1.89
N ILE A 92 0.96 11.23 -1.73
CA ILE A 92 -0.19 11.82 -2.41
C ILE A 92 -1.04 12.56 -1.38
N GLU A 93 -1.21 13.86 -1.58
CA GLU A 93 -1.99 14.73 -0.72
C GLU A 93 -3.17 15.35 -1.47
N ARG A 94 -4.31 15.45 -0.78
CA ARG A 94 -5.54 16.07 -1.29
C ARG A 94 -5.60 17.53 -0.84
N TYR A 95 -6.00 18.44 -1.72
CA TYR A 95 -6.24 19.84 -1.36
C TYR A 95 -7.37 20.46 -2.18
N TYR A 96 -7.95 21.53 -1.65
CA TYR A 96 -8.90 22.37 -2.36
C TYR A 96 -8.21 23.66 -2.80
N GLN A 97 -8.42 24.05 -4.06
CA GLN A 97 -7.91 25.28 -4.65
C GLN A 97 -9.06 26.21 -5.03
N ARG A 98 -8.95 27.51 -4.72
CA ARG A 98 -9.94 28.50 -5.16
C ARG A 98 -9.93 28.57 -6.69
N LYS A 99 -11.11 28.51 -7.31
CA LYS A 99 -11.27 28.61 -8.77
C LYS A 99 -10.71 29.93 -9.30
N GLY A 100 -9.94 29.86 -10.39
CA GLY A 100 -9.36 31.02 -11.05
C GLY A 100 -8.10 31.59 -10.39
N VAL A 101 -7.58 30.96 -9.33
CA VAL A 101 -6.27 31.26 -8.74
C VAL A 101 -5.26 30.28 -9.32
N GLU A 102 -4.09 30.74 -9.74
CA GLU A 102 -2.99 29.84 -10.11
C GLU A 102 -2.29 29.30 -8.86
N ALA A 103 -1.89 28.04 -8.91
CA ALA A 103 -1.18 27.42 -7.80
C ALA A 103 0.24 28.02 -7.69
N PRO A 104 0.69 28.45 -6.49
CA PRO A 104 2.03 28.95 -6.32
C PRO A 104 3.03 27.80 -6.51
N GLY A 105 4.27 28.09 -6.92
CA GLY A 105 5.26 27.07 -7.30
C GLY A 105 5.45 25.93 -6.27
N SER A 106 5.98 24.80 -6.75
CA SER A 106 6.01 23.46 -6.14
C SER A 106 6.05 23.37 -4.60
N SER A 107 6.89 24.13 -3.89
CA SER A 107 7.08 24.01 -2.43
C SER A 107 6.06 24.76 -1.56
N SER A 108 5.31 25.71 -2.13
CA SER A 108 4.69 26.80 -1.36
C SER A 108 3.31 26.52 -0.75
N ILE A 109 2.60 25.45 -1.16
CA ILE A 109 1.28 25.11 -0.57
C ILE A 109 1.40 24.67 0.89
N LYS A 110 2.48 23.99 1.27
CA LYS A 110 2.71 23.60 2.69
C LYS A 110 3.20 24.76 3.55
N GLU A 111 3.81 25.77 2.93
CA GLU A 111 4.51 26.86 3.62
C GLU A 111 3.65 28.12 3.80
N THR A 112 2.53 28.22 3.07
CA THR A 112 1.68 29.42 3.10
C THR A 112 0.34 29.14 3.76
N HIS A 113 -0.01 29.93 4.79
CA HIS A 113 -1.39 30.09 5.24
C HIS A 113 -2.19 30.90 4.20
N ASN A 114 -2.22 30.42 2.95
CA ASN A 114 -2.95 31.05 1.87
C ASN A 114 -4.39 30.51 1.88
N PRO A 115 -5.41 31.35 2.12
CA PRO A 115 -6.80 30.90 2.12
C PRO A 115 -7.28 30.34 0.77
N ASP A 116 -6.54 30.57 -0.32
CA ASP A 116 -6.84 30.00 -1.63
C ASP A 116 -6.50 28.51 -1.74
N PHE A 117 -5.77 27.94 -0.77
CA PHE A 117 -5.37 26.54 -0.71
C PHE A 117 -5.75 25.93 0.65
N ILE A 118 -6.55 24.87 0.62
CA ILE A 118 -7.00 24.17 1.82
C ILE A 118 -6.52 22.73 1.75
N THR A 119 -5.51 22.37 2.54
CA THR A 119 -5.05 20.98 2.66
C THR A 119 -6.16 20.12 3.28
N VAL A 120 -6.49 19.01 2.61
CA VAL A 120 -7.44 18.01 3.12
C VAL A 120 -6.63 16.84 3.65
N ARG A 121 -6.68 16.65 4.97
CA ARG A 121 -5.82 15.70 5.69
C ARG A 121 -6.54 14.37 5.91
N ASN A 122 -5.76 13.29 6.08
CA ASN A 122 -6.31 12.05 6.60
C ASN A 122 -6.83 12.21 8.05
N SER A 123 -7.51 11.17 8.55
CA SER A 123 -8.14 11.14 9.88
C SER A 123 -7.20 10.77 11.03
N GLY A 124 -5.90 10.62 10.75
CA GLY A 124 -4.87 10.26 11.74
C GLY A 124 -4.67 11.30 12.84
N ILE A 125 -3.79 10.99 13.79
CA ILE A 125 -3.47 11.88 14.91
C ILE A 125 -2.23 12.76 14.66
N CYS A 126 -1.39 12.39 13.69
CA CYS A 126 -0.21 13.15 13.25
C CYS A 126 -0.59 14.32 12.33
N GLN A 127 -1.23 15.33 12.92
CA GLN A 127 -1.70 16.53 12.25
C GLN A 127 -0.57 17.59 12.11
N ASP A 128 -0.87 18.84 11.71
CA ASP A 128 0.12 19.92 11.57
C ASP A 128 1.27 19.64 10.57
N ASN A 129 0.93 19.22 9.35
CA ASN A 129 1.83 18.97 8.20
C ASN A 129 2.81 17.79 8.31
N VAL A 130 2.69 16.94 9.34
CA VAL A 130 3.60 15.80 9.53
C VAL A 130 3.25 14.58 8.66
N LEU A 131 2.01 14.06 8.75
CA LEU A 131 1.56 12.89 7.97
C LEU A 131 0.15 13.12 7.42
N ALA A 132 -0.01 14.05 6.49
CA ALA A 132 -1.30 14.45 5.93
C ALA A 132 -1.80 13.54 4.78
N GLN A 133 -0.90 12.72 4.23
CA GLN A 133 -1.06 12.00 2.97
C GLN A 133 -2.17 10.96 3.01
N TYR A 134 -2.70 10.67 1.83
CA TYR A 134 -3.67 9.61 1.59
C TYR A 134 -2.99 8.33 1.12
N PHE A 135 -1.94 8.45 0.32
CA PHE A 135 -1.16 7.31 -0.17
C PHE A 135 0.33 7.64 -0.15
N GLY A 136 1.12 6.56 -0.16
CA GLY A 136 2.57 6.61 -0.30
C GLY A 136 3.28 6.72 1.04
N LEU A 137 4.40 5.99 1.14
CA LEU A 137 5.33 6.01 2.28
C LEU A 137 6.77 5.65 1.83
N GLY A 138 6.97 4.69 0.91
CA GLY A 138 8.33 4.34 0.46
C GLY A 138 8.46 3.42 -0.74
N SER A 139 9.65 2.82 -0.85
CA SER A 139 10.09 1.94 -1.93
C SER A 139 9.41 0.57 -1.98
N GLU A 140 8.72 0.17 -0.91
CA GLU A 140 8.07 -1.14 -0.76
C GLU A 140 6.88 -1.36 -1.70
N THR A 141 6.47 -0.33 -2.43
CA THR A 141 5.19 -0.27 -3.17
C THR A 141 4.99 -1.43 -4.17
N ARG A 142 6.06 -2.01 -4.73
CA ARG A 142 5.97 -3.04 -5.79
C ARG A 142 5.37 -4.38 -5.32
N LYS A 143 5.57 -4.77 -4.05
CA LYS A 143 5.05 -6.03 -3.50
C LYS A 143 4.14 -5.82 -2.28
N THR A 144 3.69 -4.60 -2.06
CA THR A 144 2.70 -4.27 -1.02
C THR A 144 1.32 -4.18 -1.65
N ALA A 145 0.36 -4.98 -1.17
CA ALA A 145 -1.02 -4.89 -1.65
C ALA A 145 -1.70 -3.60 -1.15
N THR A 146 -2.31 -2.83 -2.04
CA THR A 146 -2.94 -1.53 -1.71
C THR A 146 -4.45 -1.53 -1.99
N HIS A 147 -5.04 -2.71 -2.22
CA HIS A 147 -6.44 -2.83 -2.59
C HIS A 147 -7.35 -2.53 -1.40
N VAL A 148 -8.43 -1.80 -1.64
CA VAL A 148 -9.51 -1.59 -0.67
C VAL A 148 -10.63 -2.58 -1.03
N PRO A 149 -10.94 -3.58 -0.18
CA PRO A 149 -11.93 -4.60 -0.51
C PRO A 149 -13.34 -4.03 -0.59
N ASP A 150 -14.23 -4.68 -1.34
CA ASP A 150 -15.66 -4.35 -1.32
C ASP A 150 -16.30 -4.70 0.04
N PRO A 151 -17.30 -3.93 0.51
CA PRO A 151 -17.92 -2.77 -0.13
C PRO A 151 -17.23 -1.42 0.13
N TYR A 152 -16.00 -1.45 0.62
CA TYR A 152 -15.33 -0.26 1.16
C TYR A 152 -14.67 0.59 0.08
N GLY A 153 -14.54 1.89 0.31
CA GLY A 153 -13.84 2.80 -0.59
C GLY A 153 -13.37 4.08 0.11
N ILE A 154 -12.23 4.62 -0.32
CA ILE A 154 -11.78 5.93 0.13
C ILE A 154 -12.53 6.98 -0.70
N GLU A 155 -13.45 7.70 -0.06
CA GLU A 155 -14.30 8.71 -0.71
C GLU A 155 -13.49 9.95 -1.09
N ILE A 156 -13.65 10.41 -2.33
CA ILE A 156 -13.07 11.66 -2.82
C ILE A 156 -14.08 12.40 -3.72
N GLY A 157 -13.86 13.69 -3.95
CA GLY A 157 -14.71 14.48 -4.84
C GLY A 157 -16.15 14.65 -4.37
N ASN A 158 -16.44 14.47 -3.08
CA ASN A 158 -17.78 14.66 -2.51
C ASN A 158 -18.19 16.15 -2.62
N PRO A 159 -19.22 16.49 -3.42
CA PRO A 159 -19.62 17.89 -3.63
C PRO A 159 -20.10 18.59 -2.36
N VAL A 160 -20.48 17.84 -1.33
CA VAL A 160 -20.90 18.39 -0.02
C VAL A 160 -19.70 18.82 0.82
N GLU A 161 -18.54 18.19 0.64
CA GLU A 161 -17.30 18.50 1.38
C GLU A 161 -16.46 19.59 0.74
N ILE A 162 -16.58 19.78 -0.59
CA ILE A 162 -15.81 20.77 -1.33
C ILE A 162 -16.41 22.17 -1.08
N PRO A 163 -15.65 23.14 -0.54
CA PRO A 163 -16.17 24.48 -0.28
C PRO A 163 -16.61 25.21 -1.56
N ASP A 164 -17.65 26.05 -1.43
CA ASP A 164 -18.13 26.87 -2.54
C ASP A 164 -17.01 27.73 -3.14
N GLY A 165 -16.87 27.68 -4.47
CA GLY A 165 -15.82 28.39 -5.19
C GLY A 165 -14.46 27.71 -5.21
N TYR A 166 -14.34 26.49 -4.67
CA TYR A 166 -13.13 25.68 -4.73
C TYR A 166 -13.28 24.48 -5.67
N GLU A 167 -12.15 23.91 -6.05
CA GLU A 167 -12.04 22.64 -6.77
C GLU A 167 -11.04 21.71 -6.05
N GLU A 168 -11.32 20.41 -6.11
CA GLU A 168 -10.43 19.39 -5.55
C GLU A 168 -9.28 19.08 -6.50
N LYS A 169 -8.07 19.03 -5.93
CA LYS A 169 -6.83 18.71 -6.61
C LYS A 169 -5.93 17.83 -5.75
N TRP A 170 -4.91 17.30 -6.42
CA TRP A 170 -3.98 16.35 -5.84
C TRP A 170 -2.54 16.82 -6.02
N LEU A 171 -1.74 16.63 -4.98
CA LEU A 171 -0.32 16.92 -4.94
C LEU A 171 0.43 15.59 -4.84
N LEU A 172 1.49 15.43 -5.63
CA LEU A 172 2.46 14.36 -5.51
C LEU A 172 3.78 14.95 -5.04
N ASN A 173 4.34 14.43 -3.95
CA ASN A 173 5.75 14.64 -3.64
C ASN A 173 6.54 13.38 -3.98
N VAL A 174 7.71 13.57 -4.59
CA VAL A 174 8.66 12.50 -4.95
C VAL A 174 10.00 12.86 -4.36
N HIS A 175 10.47 12.01 -3.44
CA HIS A 175 11.82 12.06 -2.91
C HIS A 175 12.61 10.82 -3.39
N ALA A 176 13.58 11.06 -4.27
CA ALA A 176 14.39 10.03 -4.89
C ALA A 176 15.87 10.40 -4.93
N ILE A 177 16.72 9.39 -4.74
CA ILE A 177 18.17 9.54 -4.61
C ILE A 177 18.85 8.64 -5.63
N ASP A 178 19.74 9.20 -6.44
CA ASP A 178 20.58 8.41 -7.33
C ASP A 178 21.75 7.80 -6.57
N THR A 179 21.70 6.50 -6.31
CA THR A 179 22.70 5.77 -5.53
C THR A 179 23.77 5.12 -6.42
N ARG A 180 23.82 5.46 -7.71
CA ARG A 180 24.89 4.99 -8.62
C ARG A 180 26.19 5.72 -8.29
N GLY A 181 27.25 4.94 -8.07
CA GLY A 181 28.59 5.48 -7.84
C GLY A 181 28.83 6.11 -6.46
N VAL A 182 27.83 6.16 -5.58
CA VAL A 182 27.98 6.70 -4.22
C VAL A 182 28.94 5.86 -3.37
N GLU A 183 29.59 6.50 -2.40
CA GLU A 183 30.54 5.83 -1.49
C GLU A 183 29.84 4.79 -0.60
N ASP A 184 28.69 5.15 -0.05
CA ASP A 184 27.90 4.35 0.89
C ASP A 184 26.41 4.44 0.53
N ARG A 185 25.88 3.40 -0.11
CA ARG A 185 24.48 3.37 -0.57
C ARG A 185 23.48 3.43 0.57
N LEU A 186 23.73 2.67 1.65
CA LEU A 186 22.81 2.63 2.77
C LEU A 186 22.86 3.96 3.52
N GLY A 187 24.05 4.51 3.75
CA GLY A 187 24.18 5.83 4.35
C GLY A 187 23.51 6.94 3.54
N CYS A 188 23.55 6.88 2.20
CA CYS A 188 22.78 7.80 1.35
C CYS A 188 21.28 7.61 1.52
N ALA A 189 20.80 6.35 1.51
CA ALA A 189 19.38 6.02 1.68
C ALA A 189 18.83 6.43 3.05
N GLU A 190 19.67 6.37 4.10
CA GLU A 190 19.38 6.84 5.47
C GLU A 190 19.66 8.33 5.68
N CYS A 191 19.97 9.05 4.60
CA CYS A 191 20.21 10.48 4.62
C CYS A 191 21.27 10.94 5.64
N ARG A 192 22.36 10.20 5.78
CA ARG A 192 23.46 10.56 6.70
C ARG A 192 24.10 11.89 6.32
N CYS A 193 24.02 12.87 7.22
CA CYS A 193 24.41 14.25 6.93
C CYS A 193 25.86 14.42 6.49
N ASP A 194 26.77 13.58 6.99
CA ASP A 194 28.19 13.60 6.63
C ASP A 194 28.45 13.19 5.16
N LEU A 195 27.56 12.38 4.57
CA LEU A 195 27.64 12.00 3.15
C LEU A 195 27.08 13.09 2.23
N TYR A 196 26.15 13.92 2.71
CA TYR A 196 25.59 15.04 1.94
C TYR A 196 26.37 16.35 2.12
N ASN A 197 27.31 16.39 3.08
CA ASN A 197 28.11 17.57 3.41
C ASN A 197 27.24 18.81 3.72
N VAL A 198 26.18 18.60 4.50
CA VAL A 198 25.23 19.65 4.89
C VAL A 198 25.34 19.96 6.38
N THR A 199 25.15 21.24 6.72
CA THR A 199 25.12 21.73 8.11
C THR A 199 23.82 22.48 8.45
N GLU A 200 22.97 22.70 7.45
CA GLU A 200 21.67 23.37 7.53
C GLU A 200 20.64 22.51 6.80
N ASP A 201 19.38 22.59 7.24
CA ASP A 201 18.27 21.92 6.57
C ASP A 201 17.80 22.66 5.32
N GLY A 202 16.80 22.10 4.63
CA GLY A 202 16.26 22.68 3.38
C GLY A 202 15.64 24.07 3.53
N HIS A 203 15.40 24.55 4.76
CA HIS A 203 14.92 25.90 5.04
C HIS A 203 16.05 26.85 5.49
N GLY A 204 17.30 26.38 5.51
CA GLY A 204 18.46 27.15 5.96
C GLY A 204 18.61 27.22 7.48
N TYR A 205 17.90 26.39 8.25
CA TYR A 205 18.10 26.35 9.70
C TYR A 205 19.27 25.42 10.05
N PRO A 206 20.18 25.82 10.95
CA PRO A 206 21.27 24.98 11.39
C PRO A 206 20.80 23.61 11.93
N LEU A 207 21.51 22.58 11.52
CA LEU A 207 21.35 21.24 12.07
C LEU A 207 22.02 21.17 13.44
N SER A 208 21.35 20.51 14.38
CA SER A 208 21.96 20.25 15.69
C SER A 208 23.10 19.25 15.55
N SER A 209 24.15 19.37 16.36
CA SER A 209 25.33 18.52 16.27
C SER A 209 25.05 17.03 16.54
N ASP A 210 23.95 16.71 17.20
CA ASP A 210 23.47 15.35 17.49
C ASP A 210 22.60 14.76 16.37
N TYR A 211 22.11 15.56 15.42
CA TYR A 211 21.35 15.09 14.26
C TYR A 211 22.31 14.52 13.21
N LYS A 212 22.39 13.19 13.10
CA LYS A 212 23.39 12.50 12.26
C LYS A 212 22.88 12.07 10.90
N GLY A 213 21.57 11.96 10.72
CA GLY A 213 20.96 11.60 9.46
C GLY A 213 19.45 11.67 9.54
N GLY A 214 18.81 11.71 8.37
CA GLY A 214 17.36 11.80 8.22
C GLY A 214 16.92 12.89 7.24
N LEU A 215 15.61 13.13 7.19
CA LEU A 215 14.91 14.00 6.25
C LEU A 215 15.52 15.39 6.10
N ARG A 216 16.16 15.93 7.15
CA ARG A 216 16.76 17.28 7.10
C ARG A 216 18.09 17.33 6.35
N CYS A 217 18.65 16.20 5.93
CA CYS A 217 19.99 16.12 5.34
C CYS A 217 20.03 15.78 3.85
N CYS A 218 18.93 15.30 3.29
CA CYS A 218 18.80 14.90 1.89
C CYS A 218 17.63 15.64 1.21
N TYR A 219 17.55 16.96 1.41
CA TYR A 219 16.54 17.78 0.74
C TYR A 219 16.87 18.01 -0.74
N ASP A 220 15.93 18.63 -1.47
CA ASP A 220 16.04 18.84 -2.91
C ASP A 220 17.38 19.45 -3.34
N LYS A 221 17.97 18.92 -4.43
CA LYS A 221 19.25 19.33 -5.03
C LYS A 221 20.50 19.10 -4.18
N THR A 222 20.38 18.48 -3.01
CA THR A 222 21.57 17.94 -2.32
C THR A 222 22.18 16.81 -3.13
N GLN A 223 23.42 16.45 -2.78
CA GLN A 223 24.14 15.37 -3.45
C GLN A 223 24.87 14.52 -2.42
N CYS A 224 24.52 13.23 -2.36
CA CYS A 224 25.26 12.25 -1.60
C CYS A 224 26.65 12.05 -2.23
N ARG A 225 27.66 11.87 -1.38
CA ARG A 225 29.06 11.74 -1.81
C ARG A 225 29.25 10.59 -2.80
N VAL A 226 29.83 10.94 -3.95
CA VAL A 226 30.15 10.04 -5.05
C VAL A 226 31.63 9.67 -5.00
N LYS A 227 31.96 8.42 -5.33
CA LYS A 227 33.35 7.93 -5.41
C LYS A 227 34.15 8.76 -6.41
N GLU A 228 35.39 9.09 -6.03
CA GLU A 228 36.30 9.83 -6.89
C GLU A 228 36.46 9.13 -8.26
N GLY A 229 36.35 9.90 -9.34
CA GLY A 229 36.46 9.41 -10.71
C GLY A 229 35.25 8.66 -11.26
N PHE A 230 34.14 8.53 -10.51
CA PHE A 230 32.90 7.99 -11.06
C PHE A 230 32.19 9.04 -11.91
N GLU A 231 32.11 8.78 -13.21
CA GLU A 231 31.29 9.55 -14.15
C GLU A 231 30.05 8.74 -14.51
N GLY A 232 28.87 9.34 -14.32
CA GLY A 232 27.60 8.71 -14.69
C GLY A 232 26.68 9.70 -15.38
N ILE A 233 25.92 9.20 -16.35
CA ILE A 233 24.96 10.03 -17.09
C ILE A 233 23.80 10.43 -16.17
N ARG A 234 23.27 11.63 -16.44
CA ARG A 234 21.96 12.03 -15.92
C ARG A 234 20.88 11.19 -16.61
N ARG A 235 19.83 10.84 -15.88
CA ARG A 235 18.69 10.07 -16.37
C ARG A 235 17.40 10.85 -16.16
N SER A 236 16.58 10.84 -17.19
CA SER A 236 15.19 11.30 -17.16
C SER A 236 14.31 10.21 -16.56
N LEU A 237 13.54 10.57 -15.53
CA LEU A 237 12.76 9.66 -14.72
C LEU A 237 11.36 10.21 -14.48
N TYR A 238 10.43 9.32 -14.19
CA TYR A 238 9.05 9.63 -13.90
C TYR A 238 8.54 8.77 -12.75
N MET A 239 7.59 9.30 -11.97
CA MET A 239 6.76 8.46 -11.13
C MET A 239 5.58 7.98 -11.97
N LYS A 240 5.50 6.67 -12.20
CA LYS A 240 4.35 6.03 -12.85
C LYS A 240 3.41 5.51 -11.78
N TYR A 241 2.14 5.87 -11.87
CA TYR A 241 1.15 5.41 -10.91
C TYR A 241 -0.13 4.91 -11.57
N THR A 242 -0.69 3.84 -10.99
CA THR A 242 -1.94 3.22 -11.41
C THR A 242 -2.98 3.39 -10.32
N VAL A 243 -4.09 4.03 -10.66
CA VAL A 243 -5.21 4.26 -9.74
C VAL A 243 -6.38 3.41 -10.19
N LYS A 244 -7.06 2.77 -9.23
CA LYS A 244 -8.32 2.07 -9.45
C LYS A 244 -9.43 2.71 -8.63
N TRP A 245 -10.62 2.78 -9.18
CA TRP A 245 -11.77 3.40 -8.52
C TRP A 245 -13.10 2.86 -9.04
N VAL A 246 -14.17 3.13 -8.31
CA VAL A 246 -15.56 2.94 -8.72
C VAL A 246 -16.30 4.27 -8.65
N ASP A 247 -17.36 4.43 -9.44
CA ASP A 247 -18.25 5.58 -9.26
C ASP A 247 -18.91 5.50 -7.88
N TRP A 248 -19.08 6.66 -7.23
CA TRP A 248 -19.71 6.67 -5.91
C TRP A 248 -21.21 6.39 -6.02
N ASP A 249 -21.70 5.46 -5.20
CA ASP A 249 -23.12 5.20 -5.00
C ASP A 249 -23.39 4.75 -3.56
N SER A 250 -24.65 4.62 -3.19
CA SER A 250 -25.08 4.30 -1.81
C SER A 250 -24.67 2.91 -1.30
N SER A 251 -24.15 2.03 -2.17
CA SER A 251 -23.62 0.72 -1.79
C SER A 251 -22.18 0.79 -1.26
N VAL A 252 -21.45 1.87 -1.56
CA VAL A 252 -20.08 2.06 -1.10
C VAL A 252 -20.07 2.47 0.37
N VAL A 253 -19.24 1.79 1.17
CA VAL A 253 -18.99 2.13 2.57
C VAL A 253 -17.71 2.96 2.67
N PRO A 254 -17.77 4.25 3.08
CA PRO A 254 -16.57 5.06 3.23
C PRO A 254 -15.63 4.48 4.30
N VAL A 255 -14.33 4.58 4.04
CA VAL A 255 -13.29 4.33 5.04
C VAL A 255 -12.47 5.57 5.32
N LYS A 256 -12.05 5.72 6.57
CA LYS A 256 -11.12 6.73 7.02
C LYS A 256 -9.70 6.18 7.04
N ILE A 257 -8.76 7.05 6.69
CA ILE A 257 -7.32 6.75 6.68
C ILE A 257 -6.72 7.22 8.00
N TYR A 258 -5.99 6.33 8.67
CA TYR A 258 -5.16 6.68 9.83
C TYR A 258 -3.73 6.28 9.55
N ILE A 259 -2.80 7.22 9.76
CA ILE A 259 -1.36 6.98 9.73
C ILE A 259 -0.82 7.29 11.13
N PHE A 260 -0.23 6.28 11.74
CA PHE A 260 0.38 6.35 13.07
C PHE A 260 1.90 6.41 12.96
N ASP A 261 2.52 7.02 13.95
CA ASP A 261 3.95 7.19 14.04
C ASP A 261 4.44 6.72 15.41
N VAL A 262 5.35 5.75 15.42
CA VAL A 262 5.93 5.20 16.65
C VAL A 262 6.71 6.26 17.46
N THR A 263 7.09 7.38 16.85
CA THR A 263 7.83 8.48 17.48
C THR A 263 6.94 9.51 18.18
N ASP A 264 5.61 9.39 18.04
CA ASP A 264 4.69 10.23 18.79
C ASP A 264 4.93 10.08 20.29
N ASN A 265 5.12 11.22 20.95
CA ASN A 265 5.47 11.32 22.35
C ASN A 265 4.44 12.14 23.15
N TRP A 266 3.23 12.32 22.59
CA TRP A 266 2.13 12.92 23.33
C TRP A 266 1.88 12.19 24.66
N LYS A 267 1.76 12.98 25.73
CA LYS A 267 1.37 12.49 27.06
C LYS A 267 0.07 13.18 27.44
N SER A 268 -0.94 12.38 27.76
CA SER A 268 -2.22 12.85 28.32
C SER A 268 -2.00 13.42 29.73
N SER A 269 -1.39 14.60 29.84
CA SER A 269 -1.25 15.32 31.10
C SER A 269 -2.05 16.61 31.03
N ASN A 270 -3.11 16.66 31.86
CA ASN A 270 -4.11 17.70 32.07
C ASN A 270 -5.28 17.74 31.07
N ALA A 271 -6.24 16.86 31.34
CA ALA A 271 -7.61 16.82 30.82
C ALA A 271 -8.46 18.05 31.21
N SER A 272 -7.98 19.28 30.95
CA SER A 272 -8.77 20.50 31.14
C SER A 272 -8.97 21.32 29.87
N THR A 273 -8.39 20.92 28.74
CA THR A 273 -8.74 21.48 27.42
C THR A 273 -8.78 20.37 26.37
N VAL A 274 -9.99 19.89 26.10
CA VAL A 274 -10.34 18.90 25.05
C VAL A 274 -10.09 19.44 23.62
N HIS A 275 -9.60 20.68 23.48
CA HIS A 275 -9.35 21.32 22.20
C HIS A 275 -7.85 21.42 21.90
N ARG A 276 -7.37 20.41 21.16
CA ARG A 276 -6.01 20.21 20.62
C ARG A 276 -4.98 19.63 21.60
N ALA A 277 -5.16 18.36 21.92
CA ALA A 277 -4.03 17.48 22.24
C ALA A 277 -3.04 17.54 21.05
N ARG A 278 -1.86 18.15 21.25
CA ARG A 278 -0.88 18.31 20.18
C ARG A 278 0.02 17.09 20.13
N HIS A 279 -0.32 16.14 19.27
CA HIS A 279 0.56 15.02 18.94
C HIS A 279 1.89 15.54 18.39
N ASN A 280 2.99 14.88 18.76
CA ASN A 280 4.34 15.30 18.40
C ASN A 280 5.03 14.16 17.65
N CYS A 281 4.47 13.86 16.48
CA CYS A 281 5.00 12.89 15.54
C CYS A 281 6.27 13.45 14.90
N ARG A 282 7.39 12.73 15.02
CA ARG A 282 8.71 13.16 14.53
C ARG A 282 9.07 12.53 13.18
N VAL A 283 8.23 11.63 12.66
CA VAL A 283 8.38 10.84 11.43
C VAL A 283 9.52 9.81 11.49
N GLU A 284 10.69 10.24 11.94
CA GLU A 284 11.91 9.45 11.92
C GLU A 284 12.60 9.39 13.28
N TYR A 285 13.42 8.35 13.47
CA TYR A 285 14.28 8.18 14.64
C TYR A 285 15.55 7.41 14.28
N ASP A 286 16.54 7.46 15.17
CA ASP A 286 17.77 6.68 15.05
C ASP A 286 17.66 5.36 15.80
N VAL A 287 18.23 4.30 15.22
CA VAL A 287 18.45 3.01 15.89
C VAL A 287 19.93 2.89 16.23
N GLY A 288 20.24 2.71 17.51
CA GLY A 288 21.62 2.51 17.97
C GLY A 288 22.16 1.12 17.60
N SER A 289 23.49 0.97 17.58
CA SER A 289 24.11 -0.34 17.41
C SER A 289 24.20 -1.11 18.73
N CYS A 290 23.86 -2.40 18.73
CA CYS A 290 24.09 -3.30 19.85
C CYS A 290 25.59 -3.56 20.06
N SER A 291 26.03 -3.80 21.30
CA SER A 291 27.38 -4.27 21.60
C SER A 291 27.34 -5.79 21.73
N ILE A 292 27.86 -6.53 20.73
CA ILE A 292 27.95 -7.99 20.80
C ILE A 292 29.13 -8.38 21.70
N THR A 293 28.93 -8.30 23.02
CA THR A 293 29.80 -8.97 23.99
C THR A 293 29.09 -10.21 24.51
N GLY A 294 29.15 -11.29 23.72
CA GLY A 294 29.04 -12.66 24.26
C GLY A 294 27.67 -13.34 24.28
N GLU A 295 26.60 -12.80 23.67
CA GLU A 295 25.35 -13.55 23.48
C GLU A 295 24.84 -13.43 22.03
N THR A 296 24.19 -14.49 21.57
CA THR A 296 23.80 -14.85 20.20
C THR A 296 23.18 -13.72 19.36
N GLU A 297 23.37 -13.77 18.03
CA GLU A 297 22.84 -12.81 17.03
C GLU A 297 21.33 -12.50 17.18
N ASP A 298 20.54 -13.37 17.82
CA ASP A 298 19.12 -13.18 18.15
C ASP A 298 18.82 -12.02 19.13
N GLY A 299 19.83 -11.38 19.75
CA GLY A 299 19.63 -10.32 20.75
C GLY A 299 19.62 -8.88 20.23
N CYS A 300 20.01 -8.63 18.97
CA CYS A 300 20.21 -7.27 18.45
C CYS A 300 18.95 -6.72 17.75
N VAL A 301 17.88 -6.52 18.55
CA VAL A 301 16.64 -5.91 18.07
C VAL A 301 16.34 -4.65 18.89
N ASP A 302 16.21 -3.51 18.20
CA ASP A 302 15.65 -2.29 18.78
C ASP A 302 14.12 -2.35 18.69
N VAL A 303 13.46 -2.23 19.83
CA VAL A 303 12.00 -2.27 19.95
C VAL A 303 11.52 -0.90 20.40
N LYS A 304 10.83 -0.19 19.51
CA LYS A 304 10.21 1.09 19.82
C LYS A 304 8.70 0.92 19.94
N ARG A 305 8.13 1.40 21.05
CA ARG A 305 6.68 1.36 21.31
C ARG A 305 6.13 2.75 21.63
N THR A 306 4.87 2.97 21.27
CA THR A 306 4.10 4.14 21.69
C THR A 306 2.61 3.77 21.87
N SER A 307 1.89 4.59 22.64
CA SER A 307 0.46 4.45 22.90
C SER A 307 -0.30 5.61 22.26
N LEU A 308 -1.34 5.29 21.49
CA LEU A 308 -2.05 6.22 20.62
C LEU A 308 -3.55 6.09 20.86
N THR A 309 -4.23 7.16 21.22
CA THR A 309 -5.68 7.11 21.45
C THR A 309 -6.44 7.36 20.15
N MET A 310 -7.35 6.46 19.78
CA MET A 310 -8.18 6.62 18.60
C MET A 310 -9.26 7.69 18.80
N PRO A 311 -9.38 8.68 17.91
CA PRO A 311 -10.41 9.71 18.05
C PRO A 311 -11.82 9.15 17.84
N THR A 312 -11.97 8.22 16.89
CA THR A 312 -13.22 7.50 16.59
C THR A 312 -12.89 6.04 16.28
N GLY A 313 -13.77 5.14 16.71
CA GLY A 313 -13.67 3.71 16.49
C GLY A 313 -14.33 3.26 15.19
N GLY A 314 -14.27 1.95 14.92
CA GLY A 314 -14.82 1.34 13.72
C GLY A 314 -14.24 -0.04 13.45
N HIS A 315 -14.50 -0.58 12.26
CA HIS A 315 -13.95 -1.85 11.83
C HIS A 315 -12.70 -1.61 10.99
N VAL A 316 -11.60 -2.29 11.35
CA VAL A 316 -10.37 -2.27 10.55
C VAL A 316 -10.63 -3.07 9.28
N ILE A 317 -10.33 -2.49 8.13
CA ILE A 317 -10.54 -3.08 6.80
C ILE A 317 -9.22 -3.45 6.14
N TYR A 318 -8.18 -2.68 6.43
CA TYR A 318 -6.84 -2.83 5.89
C TYR A 318 -5.82 -2.32 6.88
N GLY A 319 -4.63 -2.92 6.91
CA GLY A 319 -3.49 -2.42 7.68
C GLY A 319 -2.14 -2.79 7.05
N VAL A 320 -1.18 -1.90 7.15
CA VAL A 320 0.20 -2.11 6.66
C VAL A 320 1.15 -1.17 7.41
N SER A 321 2.38 -1.62 7.68
CA SER A 321 3.41 -0.73 8.20
C SER A 321 4.34 -0.24 7.09
N HIS A 322 5.08 0.82 7.41
CA HIS A 322 6.18 1.29 6.60
C HIS A 322 7.43 1.38 7.48
N GLN A 323 8.51 0.82 6.96
CA GLN A 323 9.83 0.77 7.58
C GLN A 323 10.90 0.96 6.49
N HIS A 324 12.04 1.52 6.87
CA HIS A 324 13.25 1.58 6.07
C HIS A 324 14.08 0.30 6.23
N SER A 325 15.11 0.13 5.38
CA SER A 325 16.07 -0.97 5.50
C SER A 325 16.61 -1.09 6.94
N GLY A 326 16.67 -2.32 7.44
CA GLY A 326 16.91 -2.62 8.86
C GLY A 326 15.63 -2.96 9.62
N GLY A 327 14.44 -2.63 9.09
CA GLY A 327 13.16 -3.01 9.68
C GLY A 327 12.99 -4.53 9.73
N ILE A 328 12.47 -5.03 10.85
CA ILE A 328 12.16 -6.45 11.10
C ILE A 328 10.66 -6.70 11.02
N GLY A 329 9.85 -5.69 11.36
CA GLY A 329 8.40 -5.76 11.36
C GLY A 329 7.81 -4.74 12.33
N SER A 330 6.50 -4.54 12.21
CA SER A 330 5.74 -3.69 13.10
C SER A 330 4.38 -4.32 13.40
N THR A 331 3.90 -4.14 14.62
CA THR A 331 2.60 -4.66 15.04
C THR A 331 1.80 -3.57 15.74
N LEU A 332 0.52 -3.48 15.37
CA LEU A 332 -0.48 -2.65 16.02
C LEU A 332 -1.34 -3.54 16.92
N TYR A 333 -1.44 -3.16 18.19
CA TYR A 333 -2.22 -3.86 19.21
C TYR A 333 -3.37 -2.99 19.73
N GLY A 334 -4.45 -3.64 20.16
CA GLY A 334 -5.46 -3.02 21.03
C GLY A 334 -4.97 -2.92 22.48
N GLU A 335 -5.67 -2.13 23.30
CA GLU A 335 -5.32 -1.93 24.72
C GLU A 335 -5.39 -3.22 25.55
N ASP A 336 -6.19 -4.19 25.09
CA ASP A 336 -6.34 -5.53 25.67
C ASP A 336 -5.24 -6.51 25.23
N GLY A 337 -4.27 -6.04 24.44
CA GLY A 337 -3.16 -6.83 23.92
C GLY A 337 -3.50 -7.67 22.68
N ARG A 338 -4.71 -7.58 22.13
CA ARG A 338 -5.05 -8.26 20.88
C ARG A 338 -4.23 -7.68 19.72
N ILE A 339 -3.83 -8.54 18.79
CA ILE A 339 -3.19 -8.09 17.55
C ILE A 339 -4.28 -7.55 16.63
N ILE A 340 -4.16 -6.27 16.25
CA ILE A 340 -4.99 -5.65 15.21
C ILE A 340 -4.40 -5.98 13.84
N CYS A 341 -3.10 -5.78 13.67
CA CYS A 341 -2.38 -6.09 12.45
C CYS A 341 -0.88 -6.21 12.72
N SER A 342 -0.24 -7.25 12.15
CA SER A 342 1.21 -7.38 12.09
C SER A 342 1.65 -7.29 10.62
N SER A 343 2.61 -6.41 10.36
CA SER A 343 3.14 -6.15 9.03
C SER A 343 4.66 -6.35 9.02
N ILE A 344 5.11 -7.22 8.10
CA ILE A 344 6.47 -7.76 8.05
C ILE A 344 7.09 -7.39 6.69
N PRO A 345 8.33 -6.88 6.66
CA PRO A 345 9.02 -6.55 5.43
C PRO A 345 9.40 -7.78 4.62
N THR A 346 9.31 -7.62 3.30
CA THR A 346 9.89 -8.52 2.30
C THR A 346 11.14 -7.85 1.75
N TYR A 347 12.29 -8.48 1.96
CA TYR A 347 13.56 -8.04 1.39
C TYR A 347 13.79 -8.68 0.01
N GLY A 348 14.40 -7.92 -0.90
CA GLY A 348 14.84 -8.46 -2.17
C GLY A 348 16.09 -9.35 -2.02
N GLU A 349 16.37 -10.15 -3.06
CA GLU A 349 17.51 -11.08 -3.10
C GLU A 349 18.37 -10.96 -4.37
N GLY A 350 17.96 -10.11 -5.31
CA GLY A 350 18.55 -9.94 -6.63
C GLY A 350 18.89 -8.48 -6.96
N LYS A 351 18.90 -8.16 -8.26
CA LYS A 351 19.27 -6.83 -8.79
C LYS A 351 18.16 -6.18 -9.61
N GLU A 352 17.13 -6.94 -9.94
CA GLU A 352 16.00 -6.50 -10.76
C GLU A 352 15.06 -5.60 -9.95
N ALA A 353 14.34 -4.72 -10.65
CA ALA A 353 13.35 -3.85 -10.04
C ALA A 353 12.28 -4.66 -9.28
N GLY A 354 12.12 -4.38 -7.98
CA GLY A 354 11.20 -5.09 -7.09
C GLY A 354 11.78 -6.37 -6.47
N ASN A 355 13.07 -6.65 -6.65
CA ASN A 355 13.77 -7.75 -6.00
C ASN A 355 15.18 -7.36 -5.56
N GLU A 356 15.43 -6.11 -5.20
CA GLU A 356 16.76 -5.57 -4.91
C GLU A 356 17.28 -6.04 -3.55
N ALA A 357 18.43 -6.71 -3.55
CA ALA A 357 19.08 -7.22 -2.35
C ALA A 357 19.39 -6.10 -1.34
N GLY A 358 18.97 -6.29 -0.09
CA GLY A 358 19.18 -5.33 1.00
C GLY A 358 18.16 -4.19 1.06
N TYR A 359 17.15 -4.18 0.18
CA TYR A 359 16.04 -3.23 0.20
C TYR A 359 14.74 -3.91 0.60
N ILE A 360 13.89 -3.19 1.31
CA ILE A 360 12.50 -3.56 1.50
C ILE A 360 11.76 -3.29 0.19
N VAL A 361 11.29 -4.37 -0.44
CA VAL A 361 10.59 -4.34 -1.73
C VAL A 361 9.09 -4.60 -1.59
N GLY A 362 8.62 -4.86 -0.37
CA GLY A 362 7.23 -5.12 -0.02
C GLY A 362 7.02 -5.17 1.49
N MET A 363 5.77 -4.98 1.91
CA MET A 363 5.31 -5.14 3.30
C MET A 363 4.08 -6.05 3.30
N SER A 364 3.98 -6.96 4.27
CA SER A 364 2.78 -7.79 4.41
C SER A 364 1.60 -6.94 4.88
N THR A 365 0.43 -7.17 4.30
CA THR A 365 -0.78 -6.38 4.55
C THR A 365 -1.83 -7.21 5.25
N CYS A 366 -2.52 -6.61 6.21
CA CYS A 366 -3.65 -7.23 6.89
C CYS A 366 -4.96 -6.92 6.16
N TYR A 367 -5.72 -7.97 5.87
CA TYR A 367 -7.10 -7.90 5.42
C TYR A 367 -7.96 -8.70 6.40
N PRO A 368 -8.32 -8.13 7.57
CA PRO A 368 -9.19 -8.81 8.51
C PRO A 368 -10.53 -9.14 7.87
N GLN A 369 -11.19 -10.19 8.37
CA GLN A 369 -12.54 -10.49 7.93
C GLN A 369 -13.46 -9.31 8.31
N PRO A 370 -14.37 -8.87 7.43
CA PRO A 370 -15.27 -7.77 7.73
C PRO A 370 -15.95 -7.96 9.09
N GLY A 371 -15.83 -6.97 9.98
CA GLY A 371 -16.42 -7.02 11.32
C GLY A 371 -15.58 -7.75 12.39
N SER A 372 -14.51 -8.47 12.04
CA SER A 372 -13.77 -9.30 13.00
C SER A 372 -12.79 -8.51 13.87
N VAL A 373 -12.30 -7.38 13.38
CA VAL A 373 -11.38 -6.49 14.12
C VAL A 373 -12.05 -5.14 14.28
N LYS A 374 -12.51 -4.87 15.50
CA LYS A 374 -13.15 -3.61 15.88
C LYS A 374 -12.22 -2.79 16.75
N ILE A 375 -12.19 -1.48 16.57
CA ILE A 375 -11.59 -0.51 17.47
C ILE A 375 -12.72 0.31 18.09
N SER A 376 -12.68 0.52 19.41
CA SER A 376 -13.68 1.32 20.12
C SER A 376 -13.33 2.81 20.09
N ASP A 377 -14.34 3.66 20.24
CA ASP A 377 -14.14 5.11 20.38
C ASP A 377 -13.25 5.40 21.59
N GLY A 378 -12.18 6.16 21.40
CA GLY A 378 -11.22 6.46 22.48
C GLY A 378 -10.33 5.28 22.90
N GLU A 379 -10.37 4.13 22.21
CA GLU A 379 -9.50 3.00 22.53
C GLU A 379 -8.02 3.39 22.39
N THR A 380 -7.20 2.96 23.34
CA THR A 380 -5.74 3.14 23.24
C THR A 380 -5.13 2.01 22.43
N LEU A 381 -4.48 2.35 21.32
CA LEU A 381 -3.71 1.42 20.52
C LEU A 381 -2.24 1.45 20.96
N ILE A 382 -1.55 0.32 20.81
CA ILE A 382 -0.11 0.22 21.05
C ILE A 382 0.55 -0.08 19.71
N LEU A 383 1.38 0.84 19.23
CA LEU A 383 2.19 0.64 18.04
C LEU A 383 3.60 0.21 18.45
N GLU A 384 4.04 -0.93 17.93
CA GLU A 384 5.41 -1.43 18.05
C GLU A 384 6.11 -1.44 16.68
N SER A 385 7.33 -0.94 16.62
CA SER A 385 8.23 -1.03 15.46
C SER A 385 9.54 -1.66 15.88
N ASN A 386 9.94 -2.73 15.18
CA ASN A 386 11.15 -3.50 15.47
C ASN A 386 12.16 -3.31 14.34
N TYR A 387 13.41 -3.02 14.71
CA TYR A 387 14.54 -2.85 13.81
C TYR A 387 15.73 -3.69 14.24
N SER A 388 16.52 -4.14 13.27
CA SER A 388 17.83 -4.70 13.52
C SER A 388 18.72 -3.61 14.10
N SER A 389 19.35 -3.89 15.23
CA SER A 389 20.38 -3.03 15.82
C SER A 389 21.79 -3.62 15.67
N THR A 390 21.97 -4.61 14.78
CA THR A 390 23.31 -5.17 14.46
C THR A 390 24.28 -4.11 13.93
N GLN A 391 23.73 -3.04 13.36
CA GLN A 391 24.44 -1.83 12.99
C GLN A 391 23.57 -0.62 13.36
N LYS A 392 24.18 0.56 13.36
CA LYS A 392 23.46 1.82 13.55
C LYS A 392 22.64 2.12 12.29
N HIS A 393 21.42 2.63 12.47
CA HIS A 393 20.61 3.23 11.42
C HIS A 393 20.23 4.67 11.78
N THR A 394 20.21 5.58 10.80
CA THR A 394 19.71 6.95 10.99
C THR A 394 18.44 7.20 10.20
N GLY A 395 17.55 8.05 10.72
CA GLY A 395 16.37 8.48 9.97
C GLY A 395 15.43 7.33 9.57
N VAL A 396 15.29 6.30 10.40
CA VAL A 396 14.36 5.20 10.12
C VAL A 396 12.94 5.57 10.50
N MET A 397 11.96 5.00 9.80
CA MET A 397 10.54 5.24 10.05
C MET A 397 9.87 4.06 10.75
N GLY A 398 8.87 4.33 11.59
CA GLY A 398 8.03 3.31 12.20
C GLY A 398 6.57 3.71 12.07
N LEU A 399 6.09 3.73 10.83
CA LEU A 399 4.75 4.21 10.51
C LEU A 399 3.78 3.04 10.34
N PHE A 400 2.51 3.27 10.63
CA PHE A 400 1.45 2.27 10.45
C PHE A 400 0.20 2.89 9.84
N TYR A 401 -0.20 2.39 8.69
CA TYR A 401 -1.38 2.82 7.94
C TYR A 401 -2.52 1.84 8.16
N ILE A 402 -3.70 2.32 8.54
CA ILE A 402 -4.93 1.52 8.58
C ILE A 402 -6.10 2.23 7.88
N LEU A 403 -7.01 1.42 7.33
CA LEU A 403 -8.32 1.85 6.88
C LEU A 403 -9.37 1.40 7.89
N VAL A 404 -10.20 2.33 8.34
CA VAL A 404 -11.26 2.07 9.32
C VAL A 404 -12.61 2.47 8.73
N ALA A 405 -13.56 1.54 8.71
CA ALA A 405 -14.95 1.82 8.40
C ALA A 405 -15.70 2.14 9.70
N GLU A 406 -16.20 3.36 9.82
CA GLU A 406 -16.98 3.76 11.00
C GLU A 406 -18.33 3.02 11.04
N PRO A 407 -18.91 2.79 12.23
CA PRO A 407 -20.22 2.18 12.35
C PRO A 407 -21.27 3.07 11.68
N SER A 408 -21.90 2.56 10.61
CA SER A 408 -23.05 3.24 9.99
C SER A 408 -24.20 3.38 11.01
N PRO A 409 -24.87 4.54 11.09
CA PRO A 409 -26.08 4.69 11.90
C PRO A 409 -27.25 3.81 11.43
N ASN A 410 -27.17 3.19 10.24
CA ASN A 410 -28.13 2.21 9.73
C ASN A 410 -27.50 0.81 9.59
N PRO A 411 -27.77 -0.11 10.53
CA PRO A 411 -27.25 -1.49 10.50
C PRO A 411 -27.79 -2.35 9.35
N SER A 412 -28.81 -1.88 8.61
CA SER A 412 -29.50 -2.61 7.55
C SER A 412 -28.68 -2.82 6.27
N LEU A 413 -27.62 -2.03 6.03
CA LEU A 413 -26.75 -2.19 4.85
C LEU A 413 -25.73 -3.34 4.99
N LEU A 414 -25.34 -3.69 6.22
CA LEU A 414 -24.39 -4.78 6.47
C LEU A 414 -25.03 -6.18 6.40
N LEU A 415 -26.36 -6.27 6.43
CA LEU A 415 -27.09 -7.53 6.49
C LEU A 415 -27.63 -8.01 5.12
N HIS A 416 -27.52 -7.21 4.06
CA HIS A 416 -28.17 -7.50 2.77
C HIS A 416 -27.21 -7.62 1.58
N SER A 417 -25.89 -7.56 1.79
CA SER A 417 -24.95 -7.98 0.75
C SER A 417 -24.82 -9.50 0.78
N PRO A 418 -25.02 -10.22 -0.35
CA PRO A 418 -24.58 -11.61 -0.42
C PRO A 418 -23.06 -11.60 -0.27
N PHE A 419 -22.57 -12.03 0.89
CA PHE A 419 -21.13 -12.15 1.14
C PHE A 419 -20.60 -13.35 0.37
N ASP A 420 -19.98 -13.10 -0.79
CA ASP A 420 -19.21 -14.13 -1.48
C ASP A 420 -17.85 -14.31 -0.79
N MET A 421 -17.71 -15.43 -0.10
CA MET A 421 -16.44 -15.92 0.42
C MET A 421 -15.50 -16.24 -0.74
N HIS A 422 -14.60 -15.32 -1.10
CA HIS A 422 -13.36 -15.71 -1.76
C HIS A 422 -12.37 -16.25 -0.70
N ALA A 423 -12.67 -17.45 -0.20
CA ALA A 423 -11.68 -18.24 0.49
C ALA A 423 -10.58 -18.57 -0.53
N ASN A 424 -9.35 -18.18 -0.20
CA ASN A 424 -8.16 -18.61 -0.91
C ASN A 424 -8.00 -20.12 -0.69
N SER A 425 -8.74 -20.92 -1.46
CA SER A 425 -8.62 -22.38 -1.43
C SER A 425 -7.35 -22.75 -2.18
N LYS A 426 -6.45 -23.40 -1.45
CA LYS A 426 -5.27 -24.06 -2.02
C LYS A 426 -5.68 -24.83 -3.27
N VAL A 427 -5.06 -24.48 -4.40
CA VAL A 427 -5.14 -25.22 -5.67
C VAL A 427 -4.41 -26.56 -5.47
N TYR A 428 -5.08 -27.49 -4.81
CA TYR A 428 -4.68 -28.89 -4.70
C TYR A 428 -5.98 -29.66 -4.49
N ASN A 429 -6.68 -29.97 -5.59
CA ASN A 429 -7.63 -31.10 -5.73
C ASN A 429 -8.41 -31.11 -7.07
N SER A 430 -8.32 -30.07 -7.90
CA SER A 430 -9.04 -30.05 -9.19
C SER A 430 -8.39 -30.92 -10.28
N VAL A 431 -7.07 -31.13 -10.26
CA VAL A 431 -6.38 -31.97 -11.26
C VAL A 431 -6.75 -33.45 -11.11
N SER A 432 -6.90 -33.93 -9.87
CA SER A 432 -7.25 -35.33 -9.59
C SER A 432 -8.68 -35.68 -10.02
N ALA A 433 -9.63 -34.76 -9.81
CA ALA A 433 -11.03 -34.96 -10.20
C ALA A 433 -11.22 -34.99 -11.72
N VAL A 434 -10.53 -34.11 -12.46
CA VAL A 434 -10.57 -34.07 -13.92
C VAL A 434 -9.89 -35.29 -14.54
N ALA A 435 -8.77 -35.75 -13.96
CA ALA A 435 -8.09 -36.97 -14.39
C ALA A 435 -8.97 -38.22 -14.18
N LEU A 436 -9.67 -38.32 -13.04
CA LEU A 436 -10.58 -39.43 -12.75
C LEU A 436 -11.80 -39.44 -13.68
N LEU A 437 -12.34 -38.26 -14.03
CA LEU A 437 -13.43 -38.15 -15.02
C LEU A 437 -12.96 -38.57 -16.42
N GLY A 438 -11.75 -38.16 -16.82
CA GLY A 438 -11.14 -38.56 -18.09
C GLY A 438 -10.93 -40.06 -18.21
N LEU A 439 -10.45 -40.71 -17.14
CA LEU A 439 -10.28 -42.17 -17.09
C LEU A 439 -11.61 -42.93 -17.15
N ALA A 440 -12.66 -42.43 -16.49
CA ALA A 440 -13.99 -43.04 -16.54
C ALA A 440 -14.60 -42.97 -17.95
N ILE A 441 -14.44 -41.85 -18.64
CA ILE A 441 -14.91 -41.68 -20.03
C ILE A 441 -14.13 -42.60 -20.98
N ALA A 442 -12.80 -42.69 -20.84
CA ALA A 442 -11.98 -43.58 -21.65
C ALA A 442 -12.36 -45.06 -21.43
N ALA A 443 -12.60 -45.48 -20.19
CA ALA A 443 -13.06 -46.83 -19.87
C ALA A 443 -14.43 -47.13 -20.49
N ALA A 444 -15.38 -46.17 -20.43
CA ALA A 444 -16.68 -46.31 -21.05
C ALA A 444 -16.59 -46.47 -22.58
N ILE A 445 -15.72 -45.69 -23.24
CA ILE A 445 -15.49 -45.79 -24.69
C ILE A 445 -14.89 -47.17 -25.05
N VAL A 446 -13.93 -47.67 -24.27
CA VAL A 446 -13.32 -49.00 -24.48
C VAL A 446 -14.35 -50.12 -24.31
N VAL A 447 -15.24 -50.02 -23.31
CA VAL A 447 -16.31 -51.01 -23.10
C VAL A 447 -17.31 -50.99 -24.25
N VAL A 448 -17.70 -49.81 -24.74
CA VAL A 448 -18.59 -49.67 -25.89
C VAL A 448 -17.94 -50.21 -27.16
N TYR A 449 -16.65 -49.94 -27.38
CA TYR A 449 -15.90 -50.43 -28.53
C TYR A 449 -15.74 -51.96 -28.49
N ARG A 450 -15.42 -52.55 -27.33
CA ARG A 450 -15.36 -54.02 -27.18
C ARG A 450 -16.70 -54.69 -27.41
N ARG A 451 -17.79 -54.14 -26.87
CA ARG A 451 -19.15 -54.68 -27.12
C ARG A 451 -19.57 -54.60 -28.58
N ARG A 452 -19.13 -53.56 -29.31
CA ARG A 452 -19.35 -53.45 -30.77
C ARG A 452 -18.56 -54.49 -31.55
N LYS A 453 -17.34 -54.80 -31.11
CA LYS A 453 -16.48 -55.82 -31.75
C LYS A 453 -16.98 -57.25 -31.48
N GLU A 454 -17.55 -57.53 -30.31
CA GLU A 454 -18.19 -58.82 -30.01
C GLU A 454 -19.48 -59.06 -30.81
N THR A 455 -20.16 -58.00 -31.24
CA THR A 455 -21.36 -58.13 -32.10
C THR A 455 -21.03 -58.36 -33.57
N GLU A 456 -19.78 -58.13 -34.00
CA GLU A 456 -19.33 -58.33 -35.39
C GLU A 456 -18.83 -59.75 -35.68
N TYR A 457 -18.50 -60.55 -34.65
CA TYR A 457 -18.05 -61.95 -34.79
C TYR A 457 -19.17 -63.00 -34.57
N GLY A 458 -20.44 -62.58 -34.47
CA GLY A 458 -21.58 -63.45 -34.17
C GLY A 458 -22.41 -63.92 -35.37
N TYR A 459 -21.95 -63.73 -36.61
CA TYR A 459 -22.61 -64.25 -37.81
C TYR A 459 -21.74 -65.32 -38.47
N GLU A 460 -21.82 -66.56 -37.97
CA GLU A 460 -21.51 -67.73 -38.80
C GLU A 460 -22.66 -67.93 -39.81
N ALA A 461 -22.29 -68.02 -41.08
CA ALA A 461 -23.18 -68.43 -42.15
C ALA A 461 -23.44 -69.94 -42.04
N LEU A 462 -24.70 -70.34 -41.86
CA LEU A 462 -25.16 -71.72 -42.11
C LEU A 462 -25.56 -71.84 -43.58
N VAL A 463 -24.83 -72.69 -44.32
CA VAL A 463 -25.19 -73.22 -45.64
C VAL A 463 -25.55 -74.69 -45.46
N VAL A 464 -26.76 -75.03 -45.92
CA VAL A 464 -27.51 -76.31 -45.93
C VAL A 464 -28.24 -76.68 -44.65
#